data_AF-A0A5N6BQU4-F1
#
_entry.id   AF-A0A5N6BQU4-F1
#
_cell.length_a   1.000
_cell.length_b   1.000
_cell.length_c   1.000
_cell.angle_alpha   90.00
_cell.angle_beta   90.00
_cell.angle_gamma   90.00
#
_symmetry.space_group_name_H-M   'P 1'
#
loop_
_entity.id
_entity.type
_entity.pdbx_description
1 polymer ?
#
loop_
_entity_poly.entity_id
_entity_poly.type
_entity_poly.pdbx_seq_one_letter_code
_entity_poly.pdbx_strand_id
1 'polypeptide(L)'
;MKIAVIGGTGLIGSRLVTILSARGHEAVPHSTSTGVDLLSGRGLSAALAGADVVVTDDSAGMYAAASGSALVAKDGAGIARTTYREWLAR
;
A
#
# COMPACT_ATOMS: atom_id res chain seq x y z
N MET A 1 -14.41 -3.14 2.91
CA MET A 1 -13.17 -3.01 3.70
C MET A 1 -12.40 -1.82 3.17
N LYS A 2 -11.84 -1.02 4.07
CA LYS A 2 -10.94 0.09 3.76
C LYS A 2 -9.51 -0.43 3.62
N ILE A 3 -8.91 -0.23 2.46
CA ILE A 3 -7.59 -0.75 2.11
C ILE A 3 -6.67 0.42 1.79
N ALA A 4 -5.66 0.63 2.61
CA ALA A 4 -4.61 1.61 2.33
C ALA A 4 -3.59 0.98 1.37
N VAL A 5 -3.39 1.58 0.19
CA VAL A 5 -2.44 1.11 -0.82
C VAL A 5 -1.26 2.06 -0.89
N ILE A 6 -0.12 1.65 -0.32
CA ILE A 6 1.10 2.45 -0.37
C ILE A 6 1.80 2.26 -1.72
N GLY A 7 2.27 3.36 -2.31
CA GLY A 7 2.64 3.39 -3.72
C GLY A 7 1.42 3.34 -4.66
N GLY A 8 0.21 3.62 -4.14
CA GLY A 8 -1.07 3.49 -4.84
C GLY A 8 -1.24 4.38 -6.07
N THR A 9 -0.39 5.40 -6.26
CA THR A 9 -0.39 6.24 -7.48
C THR A 9 0.60 5.76 -8.53
N GLY A 10 1.42 4.74 -8.23
CA GLY A 10 2.36 4.14 -9.18
C GLY A 10 1.68 3.19 -10.18
N LEU A 11 2.46 2.64 -11.11
CA LEU A 11 1.96 1.74 -12.16
C LEU A 11 1.18 0.54 -11.60
N ILE A 12 1.75 -0.16 -10.61
CA ILE A 12 1.14 -1.33 -9.99
C ILE A 12 0.02 -0.90 -9.03
N GLY A 13 0.31 0.07 -8.16
CA GLY A 13 -0.62 0.53 -7.13
C GLY A 13 -1.93 1.07 -7.70
N SER A 14 -1.90 1.82 -8.80
CA SER A 14 -3.10 2.39 -9.42
C SER A 14 -4.02 1.32 -10.02
N ARG A 15 -3.42 0.28 -10.63
CA ARG A 15 -4.16 -0.88 -11.12
C ARG A 15 -4.74 -1.71 -9.98
N LEU A 16 -4.00 -1.86 -8.88
CA LEU A 16 -4.49 -2.54 -7.68
C LEU A 16 -5.69 -1.79 -7.06
N VAL A 17 -5.60 -0.46 -6.92
CA VAL A 17 -6.72 0.37 -6.45
C VAL A 17 -7.94 0.17 -7.34
N THR A 18 -7.77 0.22 -8.67
CA THR A 18 -8.86 -0.03 -9.62
C THR A 18 -9.52 -1.39 -9.39
N ILE A 19 -8.73 -2.46 -9.25
CA ILE A 19 -9.24 -3.83 -9.05
C ILE A 19 -9.96 -3.98 -7.70
N LEU A 20 -9.38 -3.45 -6.62
CA LEU A 20 -9.95 -3.53 -5.28
C LEU A 20 -11.27 -2.74 -5.20
N SER A 21 -11.31 -1.54 -5.77
CA SER A 21 -12.53 -0.74 -5.89
C SER A 21 -13.61 -1.46 -6.70
N ALA A 22 -13.25 -2.09 -7.83
CA ALA A 22 -14.18 -2.87 -8.64
C ALA A 22 -14.76 -4.10 -7.89
N ARG A 23 -14.07 -4.58 -6.85
CA ARG A 23 -14.53 -5.67 -5.96
C ARG A 23 -15.33 -5.17 -4.75
N GLY A 24 -15.65 -3.88 -4.69
CA GLY A 24 -16.45 -3.29 -3.62
C GLY A 24 -15.66 -2.94 -2.36
N HIS A 25 -14.33 -2.82 -2.45
CA HIS A 25 -13.51 -2.32 -1.35
C HIS A 25 -13.31 -0.79 -1.47
N GLU A 26 -13.10 -0.12 -0.35
CA GLU A 26 -12.66 1.27 -0.32
C GLU A 26 -11.13 1.29 -0.41
N ALA A 27 -10.60 1.28 -1.63
CA ALA A 27 -9.16 1.31 -1.87
C ALA A 27 -8.63 2.75 -1.93
N VAL A 28 -7.80 3.13 -0.96
CA VAL A 28 -7.28 4.49 -0.81
C VAL A 28 -5.80 4.51 -1.19
N PRO A 29 -5.42 5.14 -2.33
CA PRO A 29 -4.02 5.26 -2.73
C PRO A 29 -3.28 6.25 -1.83
N HIS A 30 -2.06 5.88 -1.45
CA HIS A 30 -1.10 6.74 -0.77
C HIS A 30 0.26 6.71 -1.46
N SER A 31 0.87 7.87 -1.59
CA SER A 31 2.22 8.08 -2.14
C SER A 31 2.76 9.45 -1.74
N THR A 32 3.99 9.77 -2.14
CA THR A 32 4.60 11.08 -1.88
C THR A 32 3.75 12.22 -2.45
N SER A 33 3.15 12.02 -3.62
CA SER A 33 2.25 13.00 -4.24
C SER A 33 0.92 13.17 -3.49
N THR A 34 0.54 12.22 -2.62
CA THR A 34 -0.62 12.35 -1.73
C THR A 34 -0.22 12.75 -0.30
N GLY A 35 1.01 13.23 -0.10
CA GLY A 35 1.52 13.68 1.20
C GLY A 35 2.02 12.56 2.14
N VAL A 36 2.18 11.33 1.63
CA VAL A 36 2.67 10.17 2.41
C VAL A 36 4.05 9.76 1.93
N ASP A 37 5.04 9.84 2.81
CA ASP A 37 6.41 9.44 2.51
C ASP A 37 6.83 8.30 3.45
N LEU A 38 7.07 7.13 2.86
CA LEU A 38 7.47 5.94 3.60
C LEU A 38 8.88 6.03 4.20
N LEU A 39 9.81 6.74 3.54
CA LEU A 39 11.19 6.80 3.99
C LEU A 39 11.32 7.72 5.20
N SER A 40 10.62 8.86 5.20
CA SER A 40 10.59 9.77 6.36
C SER A 40 9.50 9.46 7.38
N GLY A 41 8.53 8.58 7.04
CA GLY A 41 7.35 8.29 7.84
C GLY A 41 6.29 9.40 7.83
N ARG A 42 6.51 10.50 7.09
CA ARG A 42 5.56 11.63 7.00
C ARG A 42 4.20 11.16 6.49
N GLY A 43 3.13 11.57 7.17
CA GLY A 43 1.75 11.30 6.75
C GLY A 43 1.27 9.86 6.97
N LEU A 44 2.15 8.94 7.38
CA LEU A 44 1.81 7.52 7.48
C LEU A 44 0.74 7.23 8.54
N SER A 45 0.82 7.86 9.72
CA SER A 45 -0.18 7.63 10.78
C SER A 45 -1.59 8.04 10.34
N ALA A 46 -1.72 9.11 9.56
CA ALA A 46 -3.02 9.57 9.05
C ALA A 46 -3.51 8.68 7.90
N ALA A 47 -2.61 8.26 7.01
CA ALA A 47 -2.89 7.37 5.90
C ALA A 47 -3.41 5.99 6.35
N LEU A 48 -2.86 5.46 7.44
CA LEU A 48 -3.24 4.16 7.99
C LEU A 48 -4.45 4.22 8.93
N ALA A 49 -4.98 5.41 9.22
CA ALA A 49 -6.08 5.57 10.18
C ALA A 49 -7.37 4.89 9.69
N GLY A 50 -7.84 3.92 10.46
CA GLY A 50 -9.06 3.16 10.17
C GLY A 50 -8.96 2.23 8.97
N ALA A 51 -7.76 1.97 8.45
CA ALA A 51 -7.57 0.97 7.39
C ALA A 51 -7.70 -0.43 7.97
N ASP A 52 -8.53 -1.27 7.34
CA ASP A 52 -8.68 -2.70 7.68
C ASP A 52 -7.49 -3.51 7.16
N VAL A 53 -6.87 -3.06 6.06
CA VAL A 53 -5.76 -3.75 5.39
C VAL A 53 -4.78 -2.70 4.86
N VAL A 54 -3.49 -3.00 4.95
CA VAL A 54 -2.43 -2.20 4.32
C VAL A 54 -1.74 -3.05 3.27
N VAL A 55 -1.71 -2.56 2.03
CA VAL A 55 -0.99 -3.20 0.93
C VAL A 55 0.19 -2.34 0.53
N THR A 56 1.34 -2.98 0.36
CA THR A 56 2.56 -2.39 -0.16
C THR A 56 3.18 -3.33 -1.18
N ASP A 57 4.08 -2.81 -2.02
CA ASP A 57 5.08 -3.61 -2.70
C ASP A 57 6.46 -3.07 -2.31
N ASP A 58 7.06 -3.68 -1.30
CA ASP A 58 8.42 -3.39 -0.82
C ASP A 58 9.50 -3.93 -1.75
N SER A 59 9.14 -4.44 -2.94
CA SER A 59 10.07 -4.79 -4.01
C SER A 59 9.99 -3.83 -5.21
N ALA A 60 9.02 -2.91 -5.23
CA ALA A 60 8.79 -2.01 -6.34
C ALA A 60 9.54 -0.68 -6.21
N GLY A 61 10.53 -0.46 -7.09
CA GLY A 61 11.19 0.83 -7.27
C GLY A 61 11.85 1.37 -5.99
N MET A 62 11.64 2.66 -5.67
CA MET A 62 12.23 3.28 -4.48
C MET A 62 11.74 2.68 -3.15
N TYR A 63 10.63 1.94 -3.15
CA TYR A 63 10.09 1.29 -1.95
C TYR A 63 10.87 0.02 -1.57
N ALA A 64 11.68 -0.52 -2.48
CA ALA A 64 12.66 -1.56 -2.18
C ALA A 64 13.82 -1.11 -1.29
N ALA A 65 14.02 0.21 -1.15
CA ALA A 65 14.97 0.77 -0.21
C ALA A 65 14.40 0.89 1.22
N ALA A 66 13.08 0.72 1.41
CA ALA A 66 12.47 0.72 2.73
C ALA A 66 12.75 -0.63 3.42
N SER A 67 13.80 -0.70 4.23
CA SER A 67 14.12 -1.90 5.00
C SER A 67 13.41 -1.91 6.35
N GLY A 68 12.89 -3.06 6.74
CA GLY A 68 12.33 -3.29 8.06
C GLY A 68 10.83 -3.01 8.14
N SER A 69 10.27 -3.30 9.30
CA SER A 69 8.85 -3.28 9.69
C SER A 69 8.15 -1.90 9.57
N ALA A 70 8.53 -1.04 8.63
CA ALA A 70 7.93 0.27 8.34
C ALA A 70 6.42 0.20 8.02
N LEU A 71 5.91 -1.00 7.75
CA LEU A 71 4.50 -1.28 7.57
C LEU A 71 4.03 -2.24 8.67
N VAL A 72 4.11 -1.83 9.94
CA VAL A 72 3.35 -2.52 10.97
C VAL A 72 1.90 -2.08 10.80
N ALA A 73 1.08 -2.97 10.26
CA ALA A 73 -0.36 -2.84 10.33
C ALA A 73 -0.76 -2.77 11.82
N LYS A 74 -1.36 -1.66 12.25
CA LYS A 74 -1.87 -1.53 13.63
C LYS A 74 -3.10 -2.41 13.79
N ASP A 75 -3.24 -3.01 14.97
CA ASP A 75 -4.41 -3.71 15.53
C ASP A 75 -5.38 -4.32 14.51
N GLY A 76 -5.12 -5.58 14.13
CA GLY A 76 -6.05 -6.39 13.33
C GLY A 76 -5.93 -6.23 11.81
N ALA A 77 -5.16 -5.26 11.33
CA ALA A 77 -4.94 -5.11 9.89
C ALA A 77 -3.96 -6.16 9.34
N GLY A 78 -4.35 -6.85 8.28
CA GLY A 78 -3.49 -7.81 7.58
C GLY A 78 -2.56 -7.11 6.59
N ILE A 79 -1.30 -7.58 6.48
CA ILE A 79 -0.41 -7.20 5.38
C ILE A 79 -0.53 -8.26 4.30
N ALA A 80 -1.15 -7.91 3.17
CA ALA A 80 -1.11 -8.77 2.00
C ALA A 80 0.22 -8.56 1.27
N ARG A 81 1.16 -9.50 1.42
CA ARG A 81 2.36 -9.56 0.57
C ARG A 81 1.98 -10.18 -0.77
N THR A 82 1.99 -9.41 -1.84
CA THR A 82 2.11 -9.95 -3.19
C THR A 82 3.30 -9.28 -3.84
N THR A 83 4.21 -10.06 -4.39
CA THR A 83 5.36 -9.54 -5.14
C THR A 83 4.99 -9.32 -6.61
N TYR A 84 5.70 -8.41 -7.29
CA TYR A 84 5.55 -8.19 -8.73
C TYR A 84 5.68 -9.50 -9.56
N ARG A 85 6.59 -10.40 -9.15
CA ARG A 85 6.80 -11.70 -9.79
C ARG A 85 5.60 -12.64 -9.65
N GLU A 86 4.97 -12.68 -8.48
CA GLU A 86 3.76 -13.50 -8.25
C GLU A 86 2.54 -12.95 -8.99
N TRP A 87 2.53 -11.65 -9.30
CA TRP A 87 1.47 -11.00 -10.06
C TRP A 87 1.58 -11.26 -11.57
N LEU A 88 2.78 -11.21 -12.16
CA LEU A 88 2.99 -11.52 -13.58
C LEU A 88 2.76 -13.00 -13.95
N ALA A 89 2.82 -13.88 -12.96
CA ALA A 89 2.62 -15.32 -13.16
C ALA A 89 1.13 -15.74 -13.18
N ARG A 90 0.20 -14.78 -13.21
CA ARG A 90 -1.25 -14.99 -13.14
C ARG A 90 -1.99 -14.33 -14.30
#